data_AF-A0A0U3HBH1-F1
#
_entry.id   AF-A0A0U3HBH1-F1
#
_cell.length_a   1.000
_cell.length_b   1.000
_cell.length_c   1.000
_cell.angle_alpha   90.00
_cell.angle_beta   90.00
_cell.angle_gamma   90.00
#
_symmetry.space_group_name_H-M   'P 1'
#
loop_
_entity.id
_entity.type
_entity.pdbx_description
1 polymer ?
#
loop_
_entity_poly.entity_id
_entity_poly.type
_entity_poly.pdbx_seq_one_letter_code
_entity_poly.pdbx_strand_id
1 'polypeptide(L)'
;MMLDVRGLKPPQPALMILENLERLKTGETLEVLGDKPFVDIIPKLEEAGYQVELNKVGEFFVLKVTKTEGSKELKMEVEECDEELKEITEDTNVAKLLKAYPESLDILVKYGFSPLQNPVLRKTLARTVTLRQAKKLIGMSDEKFKEMMEELKRL
;
A
#
# COMPACT_ATOMS: atom_id res chain seq x y z
N MET A 1 -13.20 5.65 -23.49
CA MET A 1 -12.86 4.26 -23.13
C MET A 1 -13.41 3.96 -21.74
N MET A 2 -13.80 2.72 -21.42
CA MET A 2 -14.27 2.35 -20.07
C MET A 2 -13.38 1.24 -19.50
N LEU A 3 -13.06 1.34 -18.21
CA LEU A 3 -12.24 0.39 -17.46
C LEU A 3 -12.92 0.05 -16.14
N ASP A 4 -13.11 -1.24 -15.85
CA ASP A 4 -13.65 -1.71 -14.58
C ASP A 4 -12.51 -2.24 -13.70
N VAL A 5 -12.32 -1.64 -12.53
CA VAL A 5 -11.29 -2.03 -11.55
C VAL A 5 -11.90 -2.46 -10.21
N ARG A 6 -13.21 -2.69 -10.16
CA ARG A 6 -13.89 -3.12 -8.93
C ARG A 6 -13.35 -4.45 -8.42
N GLY A 7 -13.19 -4.57 -7.11
CA GLY A 7 -12.77 -5.81 -6.45
C GLY A 7 -11.28 -6.15 -6.66
N LEU A 8 -10.55 -5.35 -7.43
CA LEU A 8 -9.10 -5.45 -7.55
C LEU A 8 -8.44 -4.82 -6.31
N LYS A 9 -7.36 -5.46 -5.85
CA LYS A 9 -6.57 -4.94 -4.74
C LYS A 9 -5.43 -4.06 -5.26
N PRO A 10 -5.06 -2.97 -4.55
CA PRO A 10 -3.86 -2.21 -4.87
C PRO A 10 -2.62 -3.12 -5.01
N PRO A 11 -1.67 -2.81 -5.92
CA PRO A 11 -1.63 -1.65 -6.84
C PRO A 11 -2.32 -1.88 -8.20
N GLN A 12 -3.03 -3.01 -8.39
CA GLN A 12 -3.57 -3.42 -9.69
C GLN A 12 -4.47 -2.36 -10.37
N PRO A 13 -5.44 -1.72 -9.68
CA PRO A 13 -6.24 -0.65 -10.27
C PRO A 13 -5.41 0.48 -10.88
N ALA A 14 -4.38 0.94 -10.15
CA ALA A 14 -3.57 2.07 -10.57
C ALA A 14 -2.77 1.75 -11.84
N LEU A 15 -2.14 0.56 -11.88
CA LEU A 15 -1.40 0.10 -13.06
C LEU A 15 -2.30 0.05 -14.30
N MET A 16 -3.48 -0.54 -14.19
CA MET A 16 -4.42 -0.62 -15.30
C MET A 16 -4.87 0.76 -15.79
N ILE A 17 -5.11 1.71 -14.89
CA ILE A 17 -5.48 3.07 -15.25
C ILE A 17 -4.35 3.71 -16.06
N LEU A 18 -3.11 3.66 -15.56
CA LEU A 18 -1.96 4.25 -16.23
C LEU A 18 -1.69 3.67 -17.61
N GLU A 19 -1.69 2.34 -17.76
CA GLU A 19 -1.51 1.66 -19.05
C GLU A 19 -2.56 2.10 -20.09
N ASN A 20 -3.80 2.35 -19.65
CA ASN A 20 -4.84 2.83 -20.53
C ASN A 20 -4.68 4.33 -20.86
N LEU A 21 -4.27 5.16 -19.91
CA LEU A 21 -3.99 6.58 -20.14
C LEU A 21 -2.84 6.81 -21.13
N GLU A 22 -1.81 5.95 -21.11
CA GLU A 22 -0.71 5.98 -22.09
C GLU A 22 -1.22 5.79 -23.52
N ARG A 23 -2.22 4.91 -23.69
CA ARG A 23 -2.81 4.57 -25.00
C ARG A 23 -3.81 5.62 -25.52
N LEU A 24 -4.30 6.51 -24.67
CA LEU A 24 -5.23 7.56 -25.08
C LEU A 24 -4.54 8.63 -25.92
N LYS A 25 -5.30 9.19 -26.86
CA LYS A 25 -4.94 10.40 -27.60
C LYS A 25 -5.41 11.64 -26.84
N THR A 26 -4.81 12.78 -27.14
CA THR A 26 -5.24 14.08 -26.61
C THR A 26 -6.72 14.34 -26.93
N GLY A 27 -7.49 14.72 -25.91
CA GLY A 27 -8.93 14.94 -25.99
C GLY A 27 -9.78 13.68 -25.71
N GLU A 28 -9.17 12.50 -25.58
CA GLU A 28 -9.90 11.29 -25.23
C GLU A 28 -10.05 11.13 -23.71
N THR A 29 -11.17 10.53 -23.31
CA THR A 29 -11.52 10.28 -21.90
C THR A 29 -11.54 8.79 -21.58
N LEU A 30 -10.95 8.43 -20.45
CA LEU A 30 -11.06 7.13 -19.80
C LEU A 30 -12.02 7.24 -18.61
N GLU A 31 -13.06 6.41 -18.61
CA GLU A 31 -13.97 6.25 -17.49
C GLU A 31 -13.60 5.00 -16.72
N VAL A 32 -13.34 5.15 -15.43
CA VAL A 32 -12.87 4.09 -14.53
C VAL A 32 -13.94 3.85 -13.46
N LEU A 33 -14.42 2.62 -13.35
CA LEU A 33 -15.39 2.20 -12.33
C LEU A 33 -14.69 1.46 -11.20
N GLY A 34 -14.81 1.94 -9.97
CA GLY A 34 -14.18 1.35 -8.78
C GLY A 34 -15.11 1.25 -7.57
N ASP A 35 -14.71 0.41 -6.62
CA ASP A 35 -15.35 0.20 -5.31
C ASP A 35 -14.88 1.18 -4.23
N LYS A 36 -13.83 1.96 -4.50
CA LYS A 36 -13.23 2.94 -3.58
C LYS A 36 -13.06 4.31 -4.23
N PRO A 37 -13.08 5.39 -3.45
CA PRO A 37 -12.73 6.71 -3.96
C PRO A 37 -11.23 6.72 -4.31
N PHE A 38 -10.88 7.12 -5.53
CA PHE A 38 -9.54 7.13 -6.11
C PHE A 38 -8.61 8.21 -5.52
N VAL A 39 -8.65 8.38 -4.20
CA VAL A 39 -8.05 9.53 -3.47
C VAL A 39 -6.55 9.68 -3.68
N ASP A 40 -5.81 8.58 -3.83
CA ASP A 40 -4.34 8.61 -3.93
C ASP A 40 -3.84 8.93 -5.34
N ILE A 41 -4.64 8.60 -6.37
CA ILE A 41 -4.23 8.75 -7.78
C ILE A 41 -4.74 10.06 -8.38
N ILE A 42 -5.86 10.59 -7.90
CA ILE A 42 -6.43 11.87 -8.38
C ILE A 42 -5.40 13.00 -8.33
N PRO A 43 -4.71 13.30 -7.20
CA PRO A 43 -3.73 14.38 -7.15
C PRO A 43 -2.60 14.19 -8.17
N LYS A 44 -2.10 12.96 -8.29
CA LYS A 44 -1.03 12.62 -9.24
C LYS A 44 -1.45 12.87 -10.69
N LEU A 45 -2.70 12.55 -11.03
CA LEU A 45 -3.26 12.79 -12.37
C LEU A 45 -3.40 14.29 -12.66
N GLU A 46 -3.87 15.07 -11.69
CA GLU A 46 -3.99 16.52 -11.82
C GLU A 46 -2.61 17.18 -11.96
N GLU A 47 -1.64 16.80 -11.13
CA GLU A 47 -0.25 17.26 -11.20
C GLU A 47 0.41 16.88 -12.53
N ALA A 48 0.06 15.72 -13.07
CA ALA A 48 0.51 15.28 -14.39
C ALA A 48 -0.23 15.96 -15.55
N GLY A 49 -1.19 16.84 -15.28
CA GLY A 49 -1.90 17.64 -16.28
C GLY A 49 -3.08 16.92 -16.95
N TYR A 50 -3.64 15.89 -16.32
CA TYR A 50 -4.90 15.28 -16.76
C TYR A 50 -6.07 16.04 -16.16
N GLN A 51 -7.16 16.12 -16.92
CA GLN A 51 -8.43 16.64 -16.39
C GLN A 51 -9.20 15.47 -15.77
N VAL A 52 -9.55 15.57 -14.50
CA VAL A 52 -10.21 14.50 -13.75
C VAL A 52 -11.57 14.93 -13.21
N GLU A 53 -12.54 14.02 -13.22
CA GLU A 53 -13.85 14.21 -12.62
C GLU A 53 -14.29 12.94 -11.89
N LEU A 54 -14.58 13.05 -10.59
CA LEU A 54 -15.06 11.91 -9.79
C LEU A 54 -16.56 12.04 -9.53
N ASN A 55 -17.32 11.02 -9.92
CA ASN A 55 -18.75 10.93 -9.68
C ASN A 55 -19.08 9.68 -8.86
N LYS A 56 -19.96 9.81 -7.86
CA LYS A 56 -20.46 8.65 -7.11
C LYS A 56 -21.78 8.19 -7.72
N VAL A 57 -21.86 6.91 -8.07
CA VAL A 57 -23.07 6.29 -8.65
C VAL A 57 -23.45 5.09 -7.77
N GLY A 58 -24.44 5.28 -6.91
CA GLY A 58 -24.82 4.28 -5.90
C GLY A 58 -23.68 4.08 -4.89
N GLU A 59 -23.19 2.85 -4.76
CA GLU A 59 -22.04 2.50 -3.90
C GLU A 59 -20.69 2.56 -4.64
N PHE A 60 -20.70 2.78 -5.96
CA PHE A 60 -19.49 2.80 -6.78
C PHE A 60 -19.02 4.21 -7.11
N PHE A 61 -17.75 4.31 -7.49
CA PHE A 61 -17.10 5.54 -7.91
C PHE A 61 -16.74 5.44 -9.39
N VAL A 62 -17.10 6.46 -10.15
CA VAL A 62 -16.76 6.62 -11.55
C VAL A 62 -15.79 7.79 -11.67
N LEU A 63 -14.53 7.48 -11.95
CA LEU A 63 -13.49 8.46 -12.24
C LEU A 63 -13.38 8.65 -13.74
N LYS A 64 -13.61 9.86 -14.24
CA LYS A 64 -13.35 10.23 -15.62
C LYS A 64 -12.01 10.95 -15.68
N VAL A 65 -11.14 10.52 -16.59
CA VAL A 65 -9.82 11.10 -16.80
C VAL A 65 -9.68 11.44 -18.28
N THR A 66 -9.54 12.72 -18.59
CA THR A 66 -9.36 13.22 -19.96
C THR A 66 -7.92 13.63 -20.17
N LYS A 67 -7.31 13.12 -21.24
CA LYS A 67 -5.94 13.47 -21.63
C LYS A 67 -5.94 14.85 -22.29
N THR A 68 -5.14 15.76 -21.76
CA THR A 68 -4.99 17.12 -22.27
C THR A 68 -3.64 17.29 -22.97
N GLU A 69 -3.42 18.42 -23.65
CA GLU A 69 -2.12 18.74 -24.25
C GLU A 69 -1.00 18.90 -23.20
N GLY A 70 -1.36 19.25 -21.97
CA GLY A 70 -0.42 19.37 -20.85
C GLY A 70 -0.15 18.04 -20.14
N SER A 71 -0.82 16.95 -20.53
CA SER A 71 -0.69 15.65 -19.87
C SER A 71 0.68 15.03 -20.13
N LYS A 72 1.41 14.74 -19.05
CA LYS A 72 2.70 14.05 -19.09
C LYS A 72 2.51 12.55 -18.84
N GLU A 73 3.47 11.73 -19.29
CA GLU A 73 3.51 10.32 -18.93
C GLU A 73 3.74 10.18 -17.42
N LEU A 74 2.79 9.56 -16.71
CA LEU A 74 3.00 9.16 -15.33
C LEU A 74 3.78 7.86 -15.31
N LYS A 75 5.06 7.94 -14.98
CA LYS A 75 5.82 6.77 -14.56
C LYS A 75 5.55 6.56 -13.08
N MET A 76 4.65 5.64 -12.72
CA MET A 76 4.64 5.14 -11.35
C MET A 76 5.86 4.25 -11.17
N GLU A 77 6.85 4.73 -10.43
CA GLU A 77 7.59 3.84 -9.55
C GLU A 77 6.54 3.21 -8.62
N VAL A 78 6.57 1.89 -8.52
CA VAL A 78 5.59 1.11 -7.75
C VAL A 78 5.88 1.35 -6.27
N GLU A 79 5.59 2.55 -5.76
CA GLU A 79 5.35 2.74 -4.34
C GLU A 79 3.98 2.12 -4.08
N GLU A 80 4.04 0.83 -3.76
CA GLU A 80 3.02 0.11 -3.01
C GLU A 80 2.45 1.10 -1.98
N CYS A 81 1.19 1.52 -2.14
CA CYS A 81 0.48 2.27 -1.11
C CYS A 81 0.42 1.40 0.14
N ASP A 82 1.46 1.49 0.97
CA ASP A 82 1.38 1.09 2.35
C ASP A 82 0.38 2.03 2.99
N GLU A 83 -0.63 1.46 3.63
CA GLU A 83 -1.23 2.13 4.77
C GLU A 83 -0.07 2.61 5.64
N GLU A 84 0.15 3.92 5.73
CA GLU A 84 1.07 4.49 6.70
C GLU A 84 0.77 3.83 8.04
N LEU A 85 1.74 3.10 8.59
CA LEU A 85 1.54 2.42 9.86
C LEU A 85 1.52 3.49 10.96
N LYS A 86 0.35 4.08 11.22
CA LYS A 86 0.19 5.22 12.16
C LYS A 86 0.49 4.84 13.61
N GLU A 87 0.35 3.56 13.95
CA GLU A 87 0.62 3.04 15.29
C GLU A 87 1.12 1.60 15.25
N ILE A 88 2.14 1.29 16.06
CA ILE A 88 2.63 -0.06 16.29
C ILE A 88 1.83 -0.69 17.44
N THR A 89 0.95 -1.63 17.09
CA THR A 89 0.15 -2.40 18.04
C THR A 89 0.56 -3.88 17.98
N GLU A 90 0.12 -4.68 18.94
CA GLU A 90 0.41 -6.12 18.93
C GLU A 90 -0.25 -6.87 17.76
N ASP A 91 -1.28 -6.29 17.14
CA ASP A 91 -1.92 -6.80 15.93
C ASP A 91 -1.26 -6.33 14.63
N THR A 92 -0.23 -5.48 14.73
CA THR A 92 0.57 -5.06 13.58
C THR A 92 1.21 -6.28 12.91
N ASN A 93 1.04 -6.36 11.58
CA ASN A 93 1.67 -7.37 10.74
C ASN A 93 3.19 -7.12 10.65
N VAL A 94 3.99 -8.17 10.83
CA VAL A 94 5.46 -8.02 10.91
C VAL A 94 6.06 -7.52 9.60
N ALA A 95 5.52 -7.94 8.44
CA ALA A 95 6.00 -7.41 7.15
C ALA A 95 5.67 -5.93 6.97
N LYS A 96 4.48 -5.47 7.41
CA LYS A 96 4.13 -4.05 7.38
C LYS A 96 5.06 -3.23 8.29
N LEU A 97 5.32 -3.72 9.50
CA LEU A 97 6.26 -3.09 10.43
C LEU A 97 7.66 -2.93 9.82
N LEU A 98 8.22 -4.01 9.27
CA LEU A 98 9.56 -4.01 8.67
C LEU A 98 9.66 -3.16 7.40
N LYS A 99 8.53 -2.90 6.73
CA LYS A 99 8.48 -2.04 5.55
C LYS A 99 8.40 -0.57 5.95
N ALA A 100 7.58 -0.25 6.94
CA ALA A 100 7.46 1.11 7.48
C ALA A 100 8.71 1.53 8.28
N TYR A 101 9.30 0.62 9.05
CA TYR A 101 10.46 0.85 9.91
C TYR A 101 11.50 -0.25 9.69
N PRO A 102 12.39 -0.13 8.69
CA PRO A 102 13.43 -1.13 8.42
C PRO A 102 14.34 -1.47 9.62
N GLU A 103 14.59 -0.48 10.49
CA GLU A 103 15.38 -0.60 11.72
C GLU A 103 14.70 -1.46 12.81
N SER A 104 13.38 -1.67 12.70
CA SER A 104 12.66 -2.57 13.61
C SER A 104 13.16 -4.02 13.53
N LEU A 105 13.84 -4.40 12.43
CA LEU A 105 14.45 -5.71 12.28
C LEU A 105 15.45 -6.01 13.39
N ASP A 106 16.31 -5.04 13.73
CA ASP A 106 17.37 -5.24 14.73
C ASP A 106 16.77 -5.42 16.13
N ILE A 107 15.70 -4.69 16.43
CA ILE A 107 14.92 -4.84 17.66
C ILE A 107 14.29 -6.24 17.70
N LEU A 108 13.58 -6.65 16.64
CA LEU A 108 12.96 -7.98 16.59
C LEU A 108 14.02 -9.09 16.78
N VAL A 109 15.17 -8.98 16.12
CA VAL A 109 16.27 -9.93 16.27
C VAL A 109 16.79 -9.98 17.72
N LYS A 110 17.01 -8.83 18.36
CA LYS A 110 17.43 -8.72 19.77
C LYS A 110 16.48 -9.48 20.70
N TYR A 111 15.19 -9.48 20.39
CA TYR A 111 14.15 -10.14 21.18
C TYR A 111 13.85 -11.59 20.75
N GLY A 112 14.64 -12.18 19.84
CA GLY A 112 14.57 -13.62 19.52
C GLY A 112 13.92 -13.94 18.18
N PHE A 113 13.61 -12.95 17.34
CA PHE A 113 13.11 -13.15 15.98
C PHE A 113 14.25 -13.34 14.96
N SER A 114 15.29 -14.11 15.30
CA SER A 114 16.45 -14.37 14.44
C SER A 114 16.12 -14.93 13.04
N PRO A 115 15.05 -15.73 12.81
CA PRO A 115 14.71 -16.19 11.46
C PRO A 115 14.39 -15.05 10.48
N LEU A 116 13.98 -13.87 10.97
CA LEU A 116 13.68 -12.70 10.13
C LEU A 116 14.93 -12.05 9.54
N GLN A 117 16.14 -12.40 10.00
CA GLN A 117 17.38 -11.98 9.35
C GLN A 117 17.52 -12.58 7.94
N ASN A 118 16.99 -13.79 7.73
CA ASN A 118 17.02 -14.41 6.42
C ASN A 118 16.03 -13.69 5.48
N PRO A 119 16.47 -13.06 4.38
CA PRO A 119 15.59 -12.29 3.51
C PRO A 119 14.43 -13.10 2.90
N VAL A 120 14.62 -14.41 2.68
CA VAL A 120 13.57 -15.29 2.16
C VAL A 120 12.50 -15.50 3.21
N LEU A 121 12.89 -15.86 4.44
CA LEU A 121 11.97 -16.05 5.56
C LEU A 121 11.27 -14.75 5.96
N ARG A 122 11.99 -13.63 5.88
CA ARG A 122 11.42 -12.30 6.09
C ARG A 122 10.30 -12.00 5.09
N LYS A 123 10.47 -12.35 3.81
CA LYS A 123 9.44 -12.11 2.78
C LYS A 123 8.26 -13.08 2.87
N THR A 124 8.43 -14.24 3.48
CA THR A 124 7.38 -15.27 3.60
C THR A 124 6.68 -15.21 4.96
N LEU A 125 7.41 -15.50 6.04
CA LEU A 125 6.87 -15.61 7.40
C LEU A 125 6.36 -14.27 7.93
N ALA A 126 7.08 -13.17 7.69
CA ALA A 126 6.66 -11.88 8.24
C ALA A 126 5.31 -11.41 7.67
N ARG A 127 4.97 -11.83 6.45
CA ARG A 127 3.68 -11.48 5.83
C ARG A 127 2.50 -12.23 6.45
N THR A 128 2.75 -13.40 7.03
CA THR A 128 1.68 -14.28 7.53
C THR A 128 1.38 -14.10 9.02
N VAL A 129 2.21 -13.35 9.76
CA VAL A 129 2.10 -13.25 11.22
C VAL A 129 2.03 -11.79 11.71
N THR A 130 1.30 -11.59 12.80
CA THR A 130 1.33 -10.36 13.62
C THR A 130 2.35 -10.47 14.74
N LEU A 131 2.73 -9.35 15.38
CA LEU A 131 3.62 -9.37 16.56
C LEU A 131 3.10 -10.28 17.68
N ARG A 132 1.79 -10.25 17.95
CA ARG A 132 1.11 -11.13 18.92
C ARG A 132 1.26 -12.60 18.56
N GLN A 133 1.09 -12.95 17.28
CA GLN A 133 1.26 -14.34 16.82
C GLN A 133 2.72 -14.77 16.87
N ALA A 134 3.63 -13.87 16.47
CA ALA A 134 5.06 -14.11 16.46
C ALA A 134 5.58 -14.41 17.88
N LYS A 135 5.13 -13.66 18.90
CA LYS A 135 5.38 -13.94 20.32
C LYS A 135 5.02 -15.37 20.72
N LYS A 136 3.84 -15.85 20.31
CA LYS A 136 3.38 -17.22 20.61
C LYS A 136 4.26 -18.26 19.94
N LEU A 137 4.68 -18.03 18.70
CA LEU A 137 5.53 -18.96 17.94
C LEU A 137 6.91 -19.14 18.57
N ILE A 138 7.49 -18.09 19.14
CA ILE A 138 8.80 -18.14 19.79
C ILE A 138 8.72 -18.45 21.30
N GLY A 139 7.52 -18.57 21.86
CA GLY A 139 7.34 -18.83 23.30
C GLY A 139 7.80 -17.69 24.21
N MET A 140 7.68 -16.43 23.77
CA MET A 140 8.13 -15.26 24.53
C MET A 140 7.17 -14.91 25.67
N SER A 141 7.73 -14.57 26.84
CA SER A 141 6.97 -14.13 28.02
C SER A 141 6.31 -12.75 27.82
N ASP A 142 5.25 -12.48 28.58
CA ASP A 142 4.52 -11.21 28.51
C ASP A 142 5.40 -10.00 28.87
N GLU A 143 6.31 -10.16 29.83
CA GLU A 143 7.22 -9.11 30.28
C GLU A 143 8.20 -8.72 29.17
N LYS A 144 8.90 -9.69 28.57
CA LYS A 144 9.82 -9.45 27.46
C LYS A 144 9.12 -8.89 26.22
N PHE A 145 7.88 -9.33 25.98
CA PHE A 145 7.09 -8.80 24.87
C PHE A 145 6.74 -7.32 25.07
N LYS A 146 6.38 -6.92 26.31
CA LYS A 146 6.11 -5.50 26.62
C LYS A 146 7.35 -4.64 26.42
N GLU A 147 8.51 -5.08 26.90
CA GLU A 147 9.79 -4.37 26.70
C GLU A 147 10.09 -4.15 25.20
N MET A 148 9.91 -5.20 24.40
CA MET A 148 10.06 -5.12 22.95
C MET A 148 9.08 -4.12 22.33
N MET A 149 7.80 -4.17 22.71
CA MET A 149 6.79 -3.26 22.18
C MET A 149 7.09 -1.79 22.53
N GLU A 150 7.62 -1.52 23.72
CA GLU A 150 8.06 -0.18 24.13
C GLU A 150 9.27 0.32 23.32
N GLU A 151 10.20 -0.57 22.96
CA GLU A 151 11.30 -0.22 22.04
C GLU A 151 10.80 0.05 20.62
N LEU A 152 9.87 -0.77 20.12
CA LEU A 152 9.30 -0.58 18.78
C LEU A 152 8.50 0.73 18.67
N LYS A 153 7.74 1.10 19.71
CA LYS A 153 6.95 2.35 19.74
C LYS A 153 7.79 3.64 19.80
N ARG A 154 9.11 3.53 19.99
CA ARG A 154 10.03 4.68 20.02
C ARG A 154 10.69 4.97 18.66
N LEU A 155 10.37 4.16 17.65
CA LEU A 155 10.71 4.39 16.24
C LEU A 155 9.77 5.45 15.64
#